data_AF-A0A8T4FFI3-F1
#
_entry.id   AF-A0A8T4FFI3-F1
#
_cell.length_a   1.000
_cell.length_b   1.000
_cell.length_c   1.000
_cell.angle_alpha   90.00
_cell.angle_beta   90.00
_cell.angle_gamma   90.00
#
_symmetry.space_group_name_H-M   'P 1'
#
loop_
_entity.id
_entity.type
_entity.pdbx_description
1 polymer ?
#
loop_
_entity_poly.entity_id
_entity_poly.type
_entity_poly.pdbx_seq_one_letter_code
_entity_poly.pdbx_strand_id
1 'polypeptide(L)'
;MTWADEIIGRRRTGWHRHITLAMLALALLAVIAATAPGTTAAGAVPIVLTVPEIRRLIAGIVLSPARRVGDILNWSQWRCRHQAQARRSHYQRRSQP
;
A
#
# COMPACT_ATOMS: atom_id res chain seq x y z
N MET A 1 -3.18 18.27 25.41
CA MET A 1 -3.45 17.75 24.05
C MET A 1 -2.18 17.15 23.53
N THR A 2 -2.15 15.82 23.47
CA THR A 2 -0.92 15.03 23.44
C THR A 2 -0.46 14.84 22.00
N TRP A 3 0.78 15.25 21.71
CA TRP A 3 1.41 15.13 20.38
C TRP A 3 1.39 13.72 19.75
N ALA A 4 1.05 12.70 20.54
CA ALA A 4 0.80 11.33 20.10
C ALA A 4 -0.49 11.17 19.26
N ASP A 5 -1.54 11.91 19.58
CA ASP A 5 -2.86 11.76 18.96
C ASP A 5 -2.87 12.25 17.51
N GLU A 6 -2.08 13.30 17.23
CA GLU A 6 -1.91 13.86 15.88
C GLU A 6 -1.13 12.91 14.94
N ILE A 7 -0.20 12.12 15.50
CA ILE A 7 0.57 11.13 14.73
C ILE A 7 -0.30 9.91 14.39
N ILE A 8 -1.22 9.54 15.28
CA ILE A 8 -2.14 8.41 15.11
C ILE A 8 -3.21 8.73 14.04
N GLY A 9 -3.71 9.98 14.00
CA GLY A 9 -4.71 10.42 13.02
C GLY A 9 -4.22 10.40 11.56
N ARG A 10 -2.98 10.80 11.28
CA ARG A 10 -2.43 10.89 9.90
C ARG A 10 -1.89 9.58 9.32
N ARG A 11 -1.77 8.52 10.12
CA ARG A 11 -1.49 7.14 9.64
C ARG A 11 -2.72 6.48 9.00
N ARG A 12 -3.93 7.00 9.28
CA ARG A 12 -5.20 6.32 8.96
C ARG A 12 -5.63 6.47 7.50
N THR A 13 -5.30 7.57 6.83
CA THR A 13 -5.75 7.85 5.44
C THR A 13 -4.98 7.08 4.38
N GLY A 14 -3.69 6.81 4.60
CA GLY A 14 -2.88 5.98 3.70
C GLY A 14 -3.26 4.50 3.78
N TRP A 15 -3.59 4.02 4.98
CA TRP A 15 -4.08 2.65 5.22
C TRP A 15 -5.44 2.41 4.55
N HIS A 16 -6.35 3.37 4.66
CA HIS A 16 -7.68 3.27 4.05
C HIS A 16 -7.62 3.15 2.52
N ARG A 17 -6.75 3.96 1.87
CA ARG A 17 -6.55 3.90 0.41
C ARG A 17 -5.95 2.57 -0.04
N HIS A 18 -5.02 2.01 0.73
CA HIS A 18 -4.46 0.70 0.47
C HIS A 18 -5.51 -0.42 0.60
N ILE A 19 -6.38 -0.36 1.62
CA ILE A 19 -7.50 -1.30 1.77
C ILE A 19 -8.45 -1.20 0.59
N THR A 20 -8.79 0.02 0.15
CA THR A 20 -9.65 0.21 -1.02
C THR A 20 -9.03 -0.39 -2.29
N LEU A 21 -7.71 -0.23 -2.50
CA LEU A 21 -7.00 -0.85 -3.63
C LEU A 21 -6.97 -2.37 -3.53
N ALA A 22 -6.76 -2.94 -2.33
CA ALA A 22 -6.79 -4.38 -2.12
C ALA A 22 -8.20 -4.96 -2.35
N MET A 23 -9.24 -4.29 -1.86
CA MET A 23 -10.63 -4.66 -2.12
C MET A 23 -10.98 -4.56 -3.60
N LEU A 24 -10.57 -3.49 -4.29
CA LEU A 24 -10.80 -3.32 -5.72
C LEU A 24 -10.09 -4.41 -6.53
N ALA A 25 -8.83 -4.74 -6.19
CA ALA A 25 -8.09 -5.82 -6.84
C ALA A 25 -8.75 -7.19 -6.62
N LEU A 26 -9.22 -7.47 -5.40
CA LEU A 26 -9.96 -8.69 -5.09
C LEU A 26 -11.29 -8.77 -5.85
N ALA A 27 -12.02 -7.64 -5.93
CA ALA A 27 -13.26 -7.55 -6.70
C ALA A 27 -12.99 -7.78 -8.21
N LEU A 28 -11.92 -7.20 -8.76
CA LEU A 28 -11.52 -7.41 -10.15
C LEU A 28 -11.17 -8.88 -10.41
N LEU A 29 -10.41 -9.50 -9.52
CA LEU A 29 -10.11 -10.94 -9.59
C LEU A 29 -11.37 -11.81 -9.53
N ALA A 30 -12.32 -11.46 -8.65
CA ALA A 30 -13.59 -12.18 -8.53
C ALA A 30 -14.46 -12.04 -9.79
N VAL A 31 -14.52 -10.85 -10.38
CA VAL A 31 -15.22 -10.61 -11.65
C VAL A 31 -14.56 -11.42 -12.78
N ILE A 32 -13.23 -11.35 -12.92
CA ILE A 32 -12.50 -12.12 -13.93
C ILE A 32 -12.75 -13.62 -13.75
N ALA A 33 -12.71 -14.13 -12.52
CA ALA A 33 -12.97 -15.54 -12.22
C ALA A 33 -14.43 -15.96 -12.52
N ALA A 34 -15.41 -15.08 -12.30
CA ALA A 34 -16.82 -15.33 -12.62
C ALA A 34 -17.13 -15.24 -14.12
N THR A 35 -16.41 -14.38 -14.85
CA THR A 35 -16.54 -14.23 -16.31
C THR A 35 -15.72 -15.24 -17.09
N ALA A 36 -14.78 -15.92 -16.44
CA ALA A 36 -14.07 -17.02 -17.05
C ALA A 36 -15.11 -18.11 -17.36
N PRO A 37 -15.34 -18.45 -18.65
CA PRO A 37 -16.18 -19.57 -18.98
C PRO A 37 -15.59 -20.79 -18.27
N GLY A 38 -16.39 -21.46 -17.44
CA GLY A 38 -15.99 -22.71 -16.80
C GLY A 38 -15.33 -23.56 -17.88
N THR A 39 -14.08 -23.96 -17.65
CA THR A 39 -13.24 -24.67 -18.62
C THR A 39 -13.96 -25.91 -19.14
N THR A 40 -14.76 -25.75 -20.19
CA THR A 40 -15.42 -26.79 -20.97
C THR A 40 -15.95 -26.17 -22.26
N ALA A 41 -15.09 -25.50 -23.03
CA ALA A 41 -15.40 -25.16 -24.41
C ALA A 41 -14.14 -25.36 -25.26
N ALA A 42 -14.09 -26.53 -25.89
CA ALA A 42 -13.27 -26.86 -27.06
C ALA A 42 -11.75 -26.60 -26.97
N GLY A 43 -11.00 -27.61 -26.50
CA GLY A 43 -9.67 -27.94 -27.04
C GLY A 43 -8.48 -27.04 -26.71
N ALA A 44 -8.67 -25.85 -26.15
CA ALA A 44 -7.57 -25.09 -25.58
C ALA A 44 -7.29 -25.66 -24.19
N VAL A 45 -6.16 -26.35 -24.01
CA VAL A 45 -5.64 -26.68 -22.68
C VAL A 45 -5.47 -25.34 -21.97
N PRO A 46 -6.32 -24.97 -20.99
CA PRO A 46 -5.99 -23.84 -20.17
C PRO A 46 -4.74 -24.29 -19.44
N ILE A 47 -3.66 -23.52 -19.58
CA ILE A 47 -2.54 -23.63 -18.65
C ILE A 47 -3.19 -23.55 -17.28
N VAL A 48 -3.31 -24.71 -16.61
CA VAL A 48 -3.93 -24.83 -15.30
C VAL A 48 -3.10 -23.88 -14.45
N LEU A 49 -3.68 -22.73 -14.14
CA LEU A 49 -2.97 -21.64 -13.48
C LEU A 49 -2.45 -22.23 -12.18
N THR A 50 -1.17 -22.58 -12.17
CA THR A 50 -0.65 -23.46 -11.13
C THR A 50 -0.69 -22.67 -9.83
N VAL A 51 -0.89 -23.35 -8.68
CA VAL A 51 -0.83 -22.70 -7.35
C VAL A 51 0.35 -21.70 -7.22
N PRO A 52 1.57 -21.99 -7.70
CA PRO A 52 2.66 -21.01 -7.72
C PRO A 52 2.43 -19.79 -8.63
N GLU A 53 1.76 -19.93 -9.77
CA GLU A 53 1.38 -18.81 -10.65
C GLU A 53 0.33 -17.91 -10.02
N ILE A 54 -0.72 -18.48 -9.43
CA ILE A 54 -1.74 -17.72 -8.69
C ILE A 54 -1.08 -16.96 -7.53
N ARG A 55 -0.19 -17.63 -6.78
CA ARG A 55 0.59 -16.98 -5.71
C ARG A 55 1.47 -15.85 -6.24
N ARG A 56 2.13 -16.04 -7.39
CA ARG A 56 2.95 -14.99 -8.03
C ARG A 56 2.12 -13.80 -8.48
N LEU A 57 0.94 -14.04 -9.06
CA LEU A 57 0.02 -12.98 -9.49
C LEU A 57 -0.51 -12.20 -8.29
N ILE A 58 -0.99 -12.89 -7.24
CA ILE A 58 -1.44 -12.25 -6.00
C ILE A 58 -0.30 -11.47 -5.34
N ALA A 59 0.90 -12.05 -5.27
CA ALA A 59 2.06 -11.34 -4.70
C ALA A 59 2.46 -10.12 -5.54
N GLY A 60 2.40 -10.20 -6.87
CA GLY A 60 2.66 -9.07 -7.76
C GLY A 60 1.65 -7.93 -7.54
N ILE A 61 0.36 -8.29 -7.50
CA ILE A 61 -0.76 -7.34 -7.39
C ILE A 61 -0.86 -6.73 -5.99
N VAL A 62 -0.63 -7.51 -4.92
CA VAL A 62 -0.80 -7.04 -3.54
C VAL A 62 0.51 -6.48 -2.98
N LEU A 63 1.61 -7.20 -3.14
CA LEU A 63 2.86 -6.93 -2.43
C LEU A 63 3.67 -5.82 -3.09
N SER A 64 3.63 -5.67 -4.42
CA SER A 64 4.35 -4.60 -5.12
C SER A 64 3.80 -3.20 -4.79
N PRO A 65 2.49 -2.93 -4.89
CA PRO A 65 1.96 -1.63 -4.48
C PRO A 65 2.06 -1.40 -2.96
N ALA A 66 1.89 -2.44 -2.13
CA ALA A 66 2.07 -2.31 -0.69
C ALA A 66 3.49 -1.87 -0.31
N ARG A 67 4.52 -2.45 -0.97
CA ARG A 67 5.92 -2.05 -0.78
C ARG A 67 6.15 -0.60 -1.21
N ARG A 68 5.71 -0.21 -2.40
CA ARG A 68 5.83 1.19 -2.88
C ARG A 68 5.17 2.19 -1.94
N VAL A 69 3.98 1.87 -1.41
CA VAL A 69 3.29 2.74 -0.44
C VAL A 69 4.07 2.82 0.87
N GLY A 70 4.61 1.70 1.35
CA GLY A 70 5.50 1.66 2.51
C GLY A 70 6.70 2.58 2.33
N ASP A 71 7.35 2.52 1.17
CA ASP A 71 8.51 3.35 0.83
C ASP A 71 8.14 4.85 0.79
N ILE A 72 7.02 5.20 0.16
CA ILE A 72 6.52 6.59 0.09
C ILE A 72 6.20 7.13 1.49
N LEU A 73 5.56 6.32 2.33
CA LEU A 73 5.24 6.70 3.71
C LEU A 73 6.50 6.85 4.56
N ASN A 74 7.46 5.94 4.40
CA ASN A 74 8.72 5.98 5.14
C ASN A 74 9.55 7.22 4.74
N TRP A 75 9.62 7.52 3.44
CA TRP A 75 10.24 8.74 2.92
C TRP A 75 9.56 10.01 3.46
N SER A 76 8.23 10.01 3.50
CA SER A 76 7.46 11.14 4.03
C SER A 76 7.71 11.33 5.53
N GLN A 77 7.73 10.25 6.31
CA GLN A 77 8.04 10.30 7.74
C GLN A 77 9.47 10.78 7.98
N TRP A 78 10.45 10.25 7.25
CA TRP A 78 11.84 10.66 7.36
C TRP A 78 11.96 12.18 7.12
N ARG A 79 11.37 12.69 6.04
CA ARG A 79 11.41 14.11 5.68
C ARG A 79 10.75 14.98 6.76
N CYS A 80 9.58 14.60 7.26
CA CYS A 80 8.90 15.34 8.33
C CYS A 80 9.72 15.38 9.63
N ARG A 81 10.35 14.26 10.02
CA ARG A 81 11.24 14.22 11.19
C ARG A 81 12.44 15.14 10.99
N HIS A 82 13.05 15.10 9.81
CA HIS A 82 14.20 15.95 9.48
C HIS A 82 13.82 17.44 9.46
N GLN A 83 12.66 17.79 8.89
CA GLN A 83 12.15 19.16 8.91
C GLN A 83 11.83 19.64 10.33
N ALA A 84 11.24 18.78 11.17
CA ALA A 84 11.00 19.11 12.58
C ALA A 84 12.32 19.34 13.33
N GLN A 85 13.35 18.56 13.02
CA GLN A 85 14.68 18.73 13.61
C GLN A 85 15.34 20.04 13.16
N ALA A 86 15.24 20.40 11.87
CA ALA A 86 15.72 21.68 11.36
C ALA A 86 14.96 22.87 11.95
N ARG A 87 13.65 22.75 12.16
CA ARG A 87 12.86 23.77 12.86
C ARG A 87 13.31 23.93 14.29
N ARG A 88 13.53 22.83 15.01
CA ARG A 88 14.01 22.85 16.41
C ARG A 88 15.36 23.53 16.54
N SER A 89 16.33 23.23 15.68
CA SER A 89 17.64 23.89 15.72
C SER A 89 17.54 25.39 15.38
N HIS A 90 16.68 25.76 14.44
CA HIS A 90 16.42 27.15 14.11
C HIS A 90 15.77 27.91 15.28
N TYR A 91 14.79 27.31 15.97
CA TYR A 91 14.20 27.91 17.16
C TYR A 91 15.21 28.03 18.31
N GLN A 92 16.01 26.99 18.56
CA GLN A 92 17.05 27.01 19.60
C GLN A 92 18.06 28.13 19.38
N ARG A 93 18.51 28.34 18.14
CA ARG A 93 19.40 29.46 17.78
C ARG A 93 18.75 30.83 17.89
N ARG A 94 17.43 30.93 17.73
CA ARG A 94 16.68 32.18 17.85
C ARG A 94 16.34 32.53 19.30
N SER A 95 16.37 31.56 20.19
CA SER A 95 16.13 31.70 21.65
C SER A 95 17.40 31.76 22.49
N GLN A 96 18.59 31.65 21.88
CA GLN A 96 19.86 31.95 22.55
C GLN A 96 20.11 33.47 22.44
N PRO A 97 20.29 34.18 23.57
CA PRO A 97 20.54 35.63 23.59
C PRO A 97 21.91 36.00 23.03
#